data_AF-A0A1Q2LEC9-F1
#
_entry.id   AF-A0A1Q2LEC9-F1
#
_cell.length_a   1.000
_cell.length_b   1.000
_cell.length_c   1.000
_cell.angle_alpha   90.00
_cell.angle_beta   90.00
_cell.angle_gamma   90.00
#
_symmetry.space_group_name_H-M   'P 1'
#
loop_
_entity.id
_entity.type
_entity.pdbx_description
1 polymer ?
#
loop_
_entity_poly.entity_id
_entity_poly.type
_entity_poly.pdbx_seq_one_letter_code
_entity_poly.pdbx_strand_id
1 'polypeptide(L)'
;MTIENFEHQLKVLKLKKKEFAAMVNAGYTGVVGWNSRGTTPEWVDSWLANYAKAKKYDEIRTIIEDKLEADDREEDKAQIYGGMNI
;
A
#
# COMPACT_ATOMS: atom_id res chain seq x y z
N MET A 1 -14.60 -6.45 13.04
CA MET A 1 -13.99 -5.41 13.90
C MET A 1 -15.01 -4.33 14.26
N THR A 2 -14.76 -3.53 15.30
CA THR A 2 -15.57 -2.34 15.58
C THR A 2 -15.44 -1.32 14.44
N ILE A 3 -16.45 -0.47 14.26
CA ILE A 3 -16.43 0.57 13.22
C ILE A 3 -15.33 1.59 13.48
N GLU A 4 -15.05 1.92 14.74
CA GLU A 4 -13.95 2.79 15.11
C GLU A 4 -12.59 2.22 14.65
N ASN A 5 -12.34 0.93 14.92
CA ASN A 5 -11.13 0.27 14.45
C ASN A 5 -11.07 0.23 12.92
N PHE A 6 -12.18 -0.04 12.25
CA PHE A 6 -12.26 0.00 10.79
C PHE A 6 -11.88 1.37 10.22
N GLU A 7 -12.48 2.44 10.74
CA GLU A 7 -12.19 3.80 10.30
C GLU A 7 -10.74 4.21 10.61
N HIS A 8 -10.21 3.80 11.76
CA HIS A 8 -8.81 4.02 12.10
C HIS A 8 -7.86 3.31 11.12
N GLN A 9 -8.10 2.03 10.83
CA GLN A 9 -7.29 1.25 9.87
C GLN A 9 -7.32 1.89 8.47
N LEU A 10 -8.50 2.33 8.00
CA LEU A 10 -8.60 3.04 6.73
C LEU A 10 -7.77 4.33 6.71
N LYS A 11 -7.78 5.12 7.80
CA LYS A 11 -6.94 6.32 7.92
C LYS A 11 -5.45 5.99 7.87
N VAL A 12 -4.99 4.98 8.62
CA VAL A 12 -3.59 4.51 8.62
C VAL A 12 -3.17 4.08 7.23
N LEU A 13 -4.03 3.35 6.52
CA LEU A 13 -3.77 2.88 5.16
C LEU A 13 -3.93 3.96 4.09
N LYS A 14 -4.38 5.17 4.47
CA LYS A 14 -4.74 6.28 3.58
C LYS A 14 -5.80 5.89 2.54
N LEU A 15 -6.77 5.08 2.97
CA LEU A 15 -7.89 4.62 2.17
C LEU A 15 -9.18 5.33 2.57
N LYS A 16 -9.99 5.72 1.57
CA LYS A 16 -11.36 6.18 1.76
C LYS A 16 -12.32 4.99 1.73
N LYS A 17 -13.44 5.08 2.47
CA LYS A 17 -14.49 4.04 2.44
C LYS A 17 -14.99 3.70 1.04
N LYS A 18 -15.07 4.70 0.13
CA LYS A 18 -15.47 4.50 -1.27
C LYS A 18 -14.44 3.68 -2.05
N GLU A 19 -13.15 3.91 -1.83
CA GLU A 19 -12.06 3.16 -2.47
C GLU A 19 -12.03 1.73 -1.95
N PHE A 20 -12.12 1.56 -0.62
CA PHE A 20 -12.28 0.25 0.01
C PHE A 20 -13.47 -0.52 -0.58
N ALA A 21 -14.65 0.10 -0.66
CA ALA A 21 -15.85 -0.52 -1.21
C ALA A 21 -15.62 -1.01 -2.65
N ALA A 22 -14.98 -0.19 -3.49
CA ALA A 22 -14.65 -0.58 -4.86
C ALA A 22 -13.66 -1.75 -4.92
N MET A 23 -12.61 -1.76 -4.09
CA MET A 23 -11.61 -2.82 -4.08
C MET A 23 -12.15 -4.18 -3.67
N VAL A 24 -13.11 -4.21 -2.74
CA VAL A 24 -13.74 -5.46 -2.28
C VAL A 24 -15.03 -5.80 -3.03
N ASN A 25 -15.34 -5.05 -4.08
CA ASN A 25 -16.59 -5.15 -4.84
C ASN A 25 -17.86 -5.13 -3.96
N ALA A 26 -17.85 -4.27 -2.94
CA ALA A 26 -19.01 -4.00 -2.09
C ALA A 26 -19.69 -2.68 -2.50
N GLY A 27 -21.01 -2.62 -2.31
CA GLY A 27 -21.74 -1.36 -2.46
C GLY A 27 -21.30 -0.34 -1.41
N TYR A 28 -20.98 0.90 -1.82
CA TYR A 28 -20.56 1.98 -0.92
C TYR A 28 -21.59 2.24 0.19
N THR A 29 -22.88 2.23 -0.14
CA THR A 29 -23.98 2.36 0.83
C THR A 29 -23.98 1.22 1.85
N GLY A 30 -23.65 0.00 1.42
CA GLY A 30 -23.49 -1.15 2.31
C GLY A 30 -22.36 -0.98 3.31
N VAL A 31 -21.19 -0.50 2.86
CA VAL A 31 -20.04 -0.21 3.72
C VAL A 31 -20.35 0.91 4.72
N VAL A 32 -21.03 1.98 4.28
CA VAL A 32 -21.49 3.05 5.18
C VAL A 32 -22.51 2.53 6.20
N GLY A 33 -23.41 1.63 5.77
CA GLY A 33 -24.42 1.03 6.63
C GLY A 33 -23.87 0.16 7.76
N TRP A 34 -22.60 -0.25 7.72
CA TRP A 34 -21.96 -0.94 8.84
C TRP A 34 -21.84 -0.05 10.08
N ASN A 35 -21.77 1.28 9.90
CA ASN A 35 -21.78 2.23 11.03
C ASN A 35 -23.00 2.02 11.93
N SER A 36 -24.18 1.82 11.34
CA SER A 36 -25.43 1.56 12.08
C SER A 36 -25.45 0.19 12.76
N ARG A 37 -24.68 -0.79 12.26
CA ARG A 37 -24.55 -2.14 12.86
C ARG A 37 -23.49 -2.19 13.96
N GLY A 38 -22.64 -1.17 14.07
CA GLY A 38 -21.54 -1.09 15.05
C GLY A 38 -20.34 -1.99 14.77
N THR A 39 -20.42 -2.89 13.78
CA THR A 39 -19.34 -3.81 13.41
C THR A 39 -19.26 -4.05 11.90
N THR A 40 -18.07 -4.39 11.42
CA THR A 40 -17.84 -4.87 10.06
C THR A 40 -18.12 -6.38 9.95
N PRO A 41 -18.35 -6.91 8.73
CA PRO A 41 -18.17 -8.34 8.47
C PRO A 41 -16.78 -8.83 8.92
N GLU A 42 -16.68 -10.10 9.31
CA GLU A 42 -15.44 -10.67 9.87
C GLU A 42 -14.28 -10.66 8.87
N TRP A 43 -14.56 -10.94 7.59
CA TRP A 43 -13.54 -10.97 6.53
C TRP A 43 -12.84 -9.62 6.30
N VAL A 44 -13.41 -8.50 6.76
CA VAL A 44 -12.80 -7.18 6.59
C VAL A 44 -11.46 -7.09 7.33
N ASP A 45 -11.32 -7.82 8.43
CA ASP A 45 -10.08 -7.83 9.21
C ASP A 45 -8.93 -8.47 8.45
N SER A 46 -9.14 -9.68 7.93
CA SER A 46 -8.12 -10.37 7.13
C SER A 46 -7.81 -9.62 5.83
N TRP A 47 -8.81 -9.00 5.20
CA TRP A 47 -8.59 -8.19 4.00
C TRP A 47 -7.68 -6.99 4.28
N LEU A 48 -7.98 -6.20 5.32
CA LEU A 48 -7.17 -5.03 5.67
C LEU A 48 -5.75 -5.41 6.11
N ALA A 49 -5.61 -6.51 6.87
CA ALA A 49 -4.30 -7.02 7.27
C ALA A 49 -3.44 -7.43 6.05
N ASN A 50 -4.04 -8.09 5.05
CA ASN A 50 -3.34 -8.49 3.84
C ASN A 50 -3.03 -7.30 2.93
N TYR A 51 -3.96 -6.35 2.78
CA TYR A 51 -3.73 -5.11 2.05
C TYR A 51 -2.57 -4.31 2.66
N ALA A 52 -2.51 -4.20 3.99
CA ALA A 52 -1.41 -3.53 4.67
C ALA A 52 -0.05 -4.19 4.40
N LYS A 53 0.00 -5.53 4.37
CA LYS A 53 1.21 -6.28 4.05
C LYS A 53 1.64 -6.09 2.60
N ALA A 54 0.69 -6.17 1.66
CA ALA A 54 0.96 -5.95 0.23
C ALA A 54 1.52 -4.55 -0.03
N LYS A 55 0.90 -3.52 0.55
CA LYS A 55 1.37 -2.13 0.42
C LYS A 55 2.81 -1.95 0.92
N LYS A 56 3.15 -2.52 2.08
CA LYS A 56 4.53 -2.48 2.61
C LYS A 56 5.52 -3.21 1.71
N TYR A 57 5.11 -4.34 1.14
CA TYR A 57 5.93 -5.07 0.19
C TYR A 57 6.22 -4.22 -1.05
N ASP A 58 5.20 -3.58 -1.63
CA ASP A 58 5.36 -2.70 -2.78
C ASP A 58 6.29 -1.52 -2.47
N GLU A 59 6.14 -0.90 -1.29
CA GLU A 59 7.04 0.19 -0.83
C GLU A 59 8.50 -0.28 -0.73
N ILE A 60 8.75 -1.45 -0.13
CA ILE A 60 10.10 -2.02 -0.03
C ILE A 60 10.67 -2.35 -1.40
N ARG A 61 9.85 -2.96 -2.27
CA ARG A 61 10.23 -3.34 -3.62
C ARG A 61 10.70 -2.13 -4.42
N THR A 62 9.95 -1.04 -4.40
CA THR A 62 10.33 0.21 -5.08
C THR A 62 11.66 0.75 -4.55
N ILE A 63 11.90 0.76 -3.24
CA ILE A 63 13.18 1.21 -2.66
C ILE A 63 14.36 0.36 -3.16
N ILE A 64 14.15 -0.95 -3.31
CA ILE A 64 15.19 -1.86 -3.81
C ILE A 64 15.44 -1.60 -5.30
N GLU A 65 14.39 -1.50 -6.12
CA GLU A 65 14.49 -1.21 -7.55
C GLU A 65 15.22 0.13 -7.79
N ASP A 66 14.84 1.20 -7.08
CA ASP A 66 15.48 2.51 -7.18
C ASP A 66 16.97 2.48 -6.82
N LYS A 67 17.35 1.64 -5.84
CA LYS A 67 18.75 1.47 -5.42
C LYS A 67 19.57 0.72 -6.46
N LEU A 68 19.04 -0.37 -7.01
CA LEU A 68 19.71 -1.13 -8.06
C LEU A 68 19.96 -0.25 -9.28
N GLU A 69 18.95 0.51 -9.72
CA GLU A 69 19.12 1.45 -10.83
C GLU A 69 20.12 2.58 -10.52
N ALA A 70 20.26 2.99 -9.26
CA ALA A 70 21.25 3.98 -8.86
C ALA A 70 22.66 3.42 -8.92
N ASP A 71 22.87 2.19 -8.44
CA ASP A 71 24.16 1.52 -8.45
C ASP A 71 24.62 1.26 -9.90
N ASP A 72 23.73 0.81 -10.78
CA ASP A 72 24.01 0.61 -12.22
C ASP A 72 24.48 1.91 -12.89
N ARG A 73 23.83 3.05 -12.59
CA ARG A 73 24.22 4.37 -13.13
C ARG A 73 25.59 4.84 -12.64
N GLU A 74 25.97 4.51 -11.40
CA GLU A 74 27.29 4.88 -10.87
C GLU A 74 28.39 4.00 -11.46
N GLU A 75 28.13 2.72 -11.73
CA GLU A 75 29.05 1.83 -12.45
C GLU A 75 29.30 2.32 -13.88
N ASP A 76 28.24 2.67 -14.62
CA ASP A 76 28.34 3.25 -15.96
C ASP A 76 29.21 4.52 -15.98
N LYS A 77 29.01 5.43 -15.02
CA LYS A 77 29.84 6.65 -14.88
C LYS A 77 31.29 6.30 -14.58
N ALA A 78 31.55 5.38 -13.66
CA ALA A 78 32.90 4.98 -13.29
C ALA A 78 33.66 4.40 -14.49
N GLN A 79 32.97 3.63 -15.36
CA GLN A 79 33.56 3.11 -16.59
C GLN A 79 33.88 4.21 -17.62
N ILE A 80 32.98 5.19 -17.79
CA ILE A 80 33.19 6.33 -18.71
C ILE A 80 34.37 7.20 -18.25
N TYR A 81 34.40 7.58 -16.97
CA TYR A 81 35.44 8.48 -16.45
C TYR A 81 36.76 7.77 -16.14
N GLY A 82 36.74 6.50 -15.74
CA GLY A 82 37.94 5.69 -15.53
C GLY A 82 38.68 5.31 -16.81
N GLY A 83 37.98 5.28 -17.96
CA GLY A 83 38.58 5.14 -19.29
C GLY A 83 39.14 6.46 -19.85
N MET A 84 38.79 7.61 -19.26
CA MET A 84 39.27 8.93 -19.63
C MET A 84 40.52 9.29 -18.82
N ASN A 85 41.59 8.49 -18.97
CA ASN A 85 42.92 8.87 -18.48
C ASN A 85 43.45 10.01 -19.36
N ILE A 86 43.45 11.24 -18.84
CA ILE A 86 44.18 12.41 -19.39
C ILE A 86 45.57 12.47 -18.75
#